data_AF-A0A0U1QZ30-F1
#
_entry.id   AF-A0A0U1QZ30-F1
#
_cell.length_a   1.000
_cell.length_b   1.000
_cell.length_c   1.000
_cell.angle_alpha   90.00
_cell.angle_beta   90.00
_cell.angle_gamma   90.00
#
_symmetry.space_group_name_H-M   'P 1'
#
loop_
_entity.id
_entity.type
_entity.pdbx_description
1 polymer ?
#
loop_
_entity_poly.entity_id
_entity_poly.type
_entity_poly.pdbx_seq_one_letter_code
_entity_poly.pdbx_strand_id
1 'polypeptide(L)'
;MAILLLAGCAKQTPPPQANNGWLKKTPQGNSLNVAKSSAGSTTVAYSDVIKQAASHYGVDETLIKAIIQVESGYNPDVVSRSNAVGLMQIKASTAGRDAYRMKGRNGQPSSRELKDPVKNIDIGAAYINILQNQQLAGINDPQTLRYATIVSYANGAGAMLRTFSSDKRLAVNKINSLSPNEFYQHIQKKHPAAQAPRYLWKVDTAYRAMSE
;
A
#
# COMPACT_ATOMS: atom_id res chain seq x y z
N MET A 1 -0.16 -17.07 -8.97
CA MET A 1 0.05 -15.76 -8.30
C MET A 1 -1.28 -15.04 -8.19
N ALA A 2 -1.77 -14.79 -6.98
CA ALA A 2 -3.05 -14.12 -6.77
C ALA A 2 -2.86 -12.61 -6.78
N ILE A 3 -2.96 -11.99 -7.95
CA ILE A 3 -2.94 -10.53 -8.15
C ILE A 3 -4.06 -9.93 -7.28
N LEU A 4 -3.73 -9.03 -6.34
CA LEU A 4 -4.73 -8.11 -5.78
C LEU A 4 -5.20 -7.24 -6.94
N LEU A 5 -6.37 -7.55 -7.48
CA LEU A 5 -7.09 -6.66 -8.37
C LEU A 5 -7.64 -5.53 -7.51
N LEU A 6 -6.86 -4.46 -7.37
CA LEU A 6 -7.35 -3.17 -6.88
C LEU A 6 -8.57 -2.82 -7.72
N ALA A 7 -9.75 -2.86 -7.11
CA ALA A 7 -10.98 -2.50 -7.77
C ALA A 7 -10.92 -0.99 -8.07
N GLY A 8 -11.06 -0.63 -9.36
CA GLY A 8 -11.19 0.77 -9.78
C GLY A 8 -10.53 1.06 -11.13
N CYS A 9 -11.25 0.81 -12.21
CA CYS A 9 -10.95 1.35 -13.53
C CYS A 9 -11.07 2.89 -13.50
N ALA A 10 -9.97 3.57 -13.79
CA ALA A 10 -10.00 4.90 -14.40
C ALA A 10 -8.79 4.99 -15.33
N LYS A 11 -9.07 5.06 -16.64
CA LYS A 11 -8.11 5.39 -17.68
C LYS A 11 -7.62 6.81 -17.41
N GLN A 12 -6.42 6.95 -16.88
CA GLN A 12 -5.65 8.19 -16.99
C GLN A 12 -4.23 7.77 -17.37
N THR A 13 -3.85 8.22 -18.56
CA THR A 13 -2.51 8.07 -19.16
C THR A 13 -1.46 8.73 -18.26
N PRO A 14 -0.21 8.22 -18.24
CA PRO A 14 0.87 8.93 -17.58
C PRO A 14 1.05 10.33 -18.21
N PRO A 15 1.41 11.36 -17.42
CA PRO A 15 1.46 12.73 -17.92
C PRO A 15 2.55 12.91 -18.99
N PRO A 16 2.28 13.63 -20.09
CA PRO A 16 3.31 14.05 -21.02
C PRO A 16 4.15 15.18 -20.39
N GLN A 17 5.41 15.24 -20.84
CA GLN A 17 6.40 16.22 -20.43
C GLN A 17 5.96 17.67 -20.70
N ALA A 18 6.47 18.58 -19.86
CA ALA A 18 6.16 20.00 -19.86
C ALA A 18 6.39 20.66 -21.23
N ASN A 19 5.44 21.48 -21.66
CA ASN A 19 5.73 22.61 -22.54
C ASN A 19 4.73 23.75 -22.32
N ASN A 20 5.24 24.98 -22.42
CA ASN A 20 4.59 26.20 -21.94
C ASN A 20 3.75 26.84 -23.06
N GLY A 21 2.52 27.31 -22.75
CA GLY A 21 1.78 28.12 -23.71
C GLY A 21 0.37 28.58 -23.33
N TRP A 22 0.28 29.87 -22.97
CA TRP A 22 -0.80 30.84 -23.26
C TRP A 22 -2.14 30.82 -22.48
N LEU A 23 -2.38 31.96 -21.81
CA LEU A 23 -3.62 32.43 -21.19
C LEU A 23 -4.78 32.58 -22.19
N LYS A 24 -6.04 32.45 -21.70
CA LYS A 24 -7.12 33.46 -21.86
C LYS A 24 -8.38 33.16 -21.02
N LYS A 25 -8.66 34.12 -20.11
CA LYS A 25 -9.91 34.72 -19.58
C LYS A 25 -11.23 33.91 -19.38
N THR A 26 -11.81 34.14 -18.20
CA THR A 26 -13.19 33.87 -17.69
C THR A 26 -14.24 34.87 -18.21
N PRO A 27 -15.57 34.63 -18.05
CA PRO A 27 -16.27 35.08 -16.83
C PRO A 27 -17.45 34.21 -16.29
N GLN A 28 -17.56 34.20 -14.95
CA GLN A 28 -18.74 34.22 -14.04
C GLN A 28 -20.01 33.35 -14.25
N GLY A 29 -20.41 32.67 -13.15
CA GLY A 29 -21.77 32.21 -12.87
C GLY A 29 -21.89 31.44 -11.53
N ASN A 30 -22.53 32.05 -10.53
CA ASN A 30 -22.77 31.55 -9.16
C ASN A 30 -23.57 30.23 -9.10
N SER A 31 -23.21 29.31 -8.19
CA SER A 31 -23.93 29.13 -6.91
C SER A 31 -23.44 27.90 -6.14
N LEU A 32 -23.38 28.10 -4.82
CA LEU A 32 -22.82 27.24 -3.79
C LEU A 32 -23.49 25.87 -3.72
N ASN A 33 -22.71 24.80 -3.89
CA ASN A 33 -22.96 23.53 -3.22
C ASN A 33 -21.66 23.11 -2.54
N VAL A 34 -21.56 23.50 -1.27
CA VAL A 34 -20.49 23.10 -0.35
C VAL A 34 -20.72 21.62 -0.01
N ALA A 35 -20.24 20.73 -0.86
CA ALA A 35 -19.99 19.34 -0.50
C ALA A 35 -18.71 19.30 0.35
N LYS A 36 -18.84 19.73 1.61
CA LYS A 36 -17.78 19.69 2.61
C LYS A 36 -17.54 18.24 3.03
N SER A 37 -16.52 17.64 2.42
CA SER A 37 -15.54 16.75 3.05
C SER A 37 -16.06 15.74 4.09
N SER A 38 -16.52 14.57 3.61
CA SER A 38 -16.65 13.34 4.41
C SER A 38 -15.30 12.65 4.69
N ALA A 39 -14.22 13.05 4.02
CA ALA A 39 -12.90 12.44 4.17
C ALA A 39 -12.25 12.67 5.56
N GLY A 40 -12.62 13.74 6.27
CA GLY A 40 -12.08 14.07 7.59
C GLY A 40 -12.75 13.36 8.76
N SER A 41 -13.92 12.75 8.56
CA SER A 41 -14.66 12.06 9.63
C SER A 41 -14.24 10.59 9.78
N THR A 42 -13.99 9.90 8.66
CA THR A 42 -13.68 8.46 8.67
C THR A 42 -12.22 8.15 9.05
N THR A 43 -11.27 9.05 8.78
CA THR A 43 -9.86 8.90 9.20
C THR A 43 -9.74 8.95 10.73
N VAL A 44 -10.52 9.83 11.38
CA VAL A 44 -10.54 9.95 12.84
C VAL A 44 -11.09 8.68 13.49
N ALA A 45 -12.06 8.00 12.87
CA ALA A 45 -12.70 6.82 13.43
C ALA A 45 -11.75 5.64 13.72
N TYR A 46 -10.60 5.56 13.02
CA TYR A 46 -9.65 4.46 13.16
C TYR A 46 -8.27 4.90 13.66
N SER A 47 -8.07 6.18 14.01
CA SER A 47 -6.74 6.72 14.35
C SER A 47 -6.10 5.97 15.52
N ASP A 48 -6.86 5.70 16.59
CA ASP A 48 -6.35 5.04 17.78
C ASP A 48 -5.99 3.58 17.51
N VAL A 49 -6.82 2.89 16.73
CA VAL A 49 -6.58 1.50 16.32
C VAL A 49 -5.32 1.40 15.46
N ILE A 50 -5.16 2.32 14.51
CA ILE A 50 -3.98 2.39 13.64
C ILE A 50 -2.73 2.69 14.48
N LYS A 51 -2.79 3.66 15.39
CA LYS A 51 -1.68 4.02 16.29
C LYS A 51 -1.27 2.85 17.19
N GLN A 52 -2.25 2.14 17.76
CA GLN A 52 -1.98 0.96 18.59
C GLN A 52 -1.33 -0.16 17.78
N ALA A 53 -1.84 -0.44 16.57
CA ALA A 53 -1.25 -1.46 15.69
C ALA A 53 0.17 -1.07 15.22
N ALA A 54 0.37 0.19 14.83
CA ALA A 54 1.66 0.75 14.47
C ALA A 54 2.69 0.55 15.58
N SER A 55 2.33 0.95 16.81
CA SER A 55 3.19 0.79 17.98
C SER A 55 3.46 -0.69 18.31
N HIS A 56 2.44 -1.55 18.27
CA HIS A 56 2.57 -2.96 18.61
C HIS A 56 3.50 -3.72 17.65
N TYR A 57 3.41 -3.43 16.35
CA TYR A 57 4.20 -4.11 15.32
C TYR A 57 5.47 -3.35 14.90
N GLY A 58 5.75 -2.17 15.48
CA GLY A 58 6.89 -1.34 15.09
C GLY A 58 6.84 -0.90 13.63
N VAL A 59 5.64 -0.59 13.14
CA VAL A 59 5.39 -0.16 11.77
C VAL A 59 5.04 1.33 11.76
N ASP A 60 5.46 2.04 10.73
CA ASP A 60 5.10 3.44 10.53
C ASP A 60 3.57 3.62 10.41
N GLU A 61 3.00 4.44 11.31
CA GLU A 61 1.58 4.78 11.36
C GLU A 61 1.10 5.40 10.03
N THR A 62 1.92 6.25 9.41
CA THR A 62 1.59 6.93 8.16
C THR A 62 1.53 5.95 7.00
N LEU A 63 2.39 4.92 7.00
CA LEU A 63 2.33 3.85 6.00
C LEU A 63 1.03 3.06 6.09
N ILE A 64 0.56 2.74 7.30
CA ILE A 64 -0.72 2.05 7.50
C ILE A 64 -1.87 2.92 6.98
N LYS A 65 -1.91 4.20 7.35
CA LYS A 65 -2.93 5.15 6.86
C LYS A 65 -2.94 5.27 5.34
N ALA A 66 -1.77 5.38 4.72
CA ALA A 66 -1.64 5.48 3.27
C ALA A 66 -2.13 4.21 2.55
N ILE A 67 -1.82 3.03 3.08
CA ILE A 67 -2.34 1.76 2.55
C ILE A 67 -3.86 1.70 2.67
N ILE A 68 -4.44 1.99 3.85
CA ILE A 68 -5.91 1.98 4.04
C ILE A 68 -6.61 2.95 3.07
N GLN A 69 -6.06 4.15 2.91
CA GLN A 69 -6.59 5.15 1.99
C GLN A 69 -6.63 4.63 0.55
N VAL A 70 -5.57 3.95 0.09
CA VAL A 70 -5.48 3.43 -1.28
C VAL A 70 -6.30 2.15 -1.48
N GLU A 71 -6.38 1.30 -0.48
CA GLU A 71 -7.03 -0.02 -0.56
C GLU A 71 -8.55 0.05 -0.45
N SER A 72 -9.07 0.86 0.47
CA SER A 72 -10.52 0.92 0.72
C SER A 72 -11.10 2.33 0.88
N GLY A 73 -10.25 3.36 0.94
CA GLY A 73 -10.70 4.71 1.30
C GLY A 73 -11.37 4.74 2.68
N TYR A 74 -10.87 3.93 3.63
CA TYR A 74 -11.43 3.74 4.96
C TYR A 74 -12.83 3.10 5.03
N ASN A 75 -13.28 2.42 3.97
CA ASN A 75 -14.50 1.62 4.01
C ASN A 75 -14.20 0.17 4.48
N PRO A 76 -14.74 -0.28 5.63
CA PRO A 76 -14.46 -1.62 6.17
C PRO A 76 -15.22 -2.75 5.46
N ASP A 77 -16.21 -2.43 4.64
CA ASP A 77 -17.05 -3.43 3.95
C ASP A 77 -16.54 -3.83 2.56
N VAL A 78 -15.44 -3.23 2.10
CA VAL A 78 -14.89 -3.48 0.77
C VAL A 78 -14.43 -4.93 0.63
N VAL A 79 -14.93 -5.60 -0.41
CA VAL A 79 -14.48 -6.93 -0.83
C VAL A 79 -14.07 -6.87 -2.29
N SER A 80 -12.82 -7.16 -2.60
CA SER A 80 -12.35 -7.22 -3.99
C SER A 80 -12.85 -8.48 -4.70
N ARG A 81 -12.81 -8.45 -6.04
CA ARG A 81 -13.07 -9.64 -6.90
C ARG A 81 -12.17 -10.83 -6.59
N SER A 82 -11.03 -10.59 -5.93
CA SER A 82 -10.06 -11.61 -5.58
C SER A 82 -10.14 -12.04 -4.11
N ASN A 83 -11.25 -11.70 -3.43
CA ASN A 83 -11.53 -11.98 -2.02
C ASN A 83 -10.53 -11.34 -1.02
N ALA A 84 -10.01 -10.16 -1.38
CA ALA A 84 -9.36 -9.27 -0.40
C ALA A 84 -10.45 -8.50 0.35
N VAL A 85 -10.34 -8.38 1.68
CA VAL A 85 -11.44 -7.91 2.54
C VAL A 85 -10.99 -6.76 3.45
N GLY A 86 -11.88 -5.80 3.63
CA GLY A 86 -11.78 -4.77 4.67
C GLY A 86 -10.84 -3.62 4.36
N LEU A 87 -10.49 -2.88 5.41
CA LEU A 87 -9.74 -1.62 5.36
C LEU A 87 -8.39 -1.75 4.62
N MET A 88 -7.63 -2.78 4.93
CA MET A 88 -6.30 -3.04 4.39
C MET A 88 -6.30 -4.10 3.29
N GLN A 89 -7.48 -4.47 2.77
CA GLN A 89 -7.69 -5.46 1.71
C GLN A 89 -6.87 -6.75 1.93
N ILE A 90 -7.11 -7.41 3.06
CA ILE A 90 -6.40 -8.62 3.45
C ILE A 90 -6.99 -9.83 2.72
N LYS A 91 -6.12 -10.66 2.13
CA LYS A 91 -6.50 -11.99 1.61
C LYS A 91 -6.23 -13.03 2.68
N ALA A 92 -7.28 -13.72 3.13
CA ALA A 92 -7.19 -14.73 4.18
C ALA A 92 -6.13 -15.80 3.87
N SER A 93 -6.12 -16.30 2.63
CA SER A 93 -5.23 -17.38 2.19
C SER A 93 -3.78 -16.98 1.93
N THR A 94 -3.41 -15.71 2.15
CA THR A 94 -2.01 -15.26 2.05
C THR A 94 -1.65 -14.44 3.28
N ALA A 95 -1.78 -13.11 3.23
CA ALA A 95 -1.40 -12.19 4.31
C ALA A 95 -2.09 -12.56 5.64
N GLY A 96 -3.37 -12.97 5.59
CA GLY A 96 -4.09 -13.41 6.78
C GLY A 96 -3.49 -14.67 7.43
N ARG A 97 -3.14 -15.68 6.62
CA ARG A 97 -2.48 -16.90 7.10
C ARG A 97 -1.09 -16.62 7.65
N ASP A 98 -0.31 -15.76 6.98
CA ASP A 98 1.03 -15.41 7.45
C ASP A 98 0.98 -14.64 8.78
N ALA A 99 0.05 -13.69 8.93
CA ALA A 99 -0.20 -13.03 10.20
C ALA A 99 -0.68 -13.99 11.29
N TYR A 100 -1.59 -14.93 10.98
CA TYR A 100 -2.01 -15.98 11.91
C TYR A 100 -0.82 -16.80 12.41
N ARG A 101 0.03 -17.26 11.50
CA ARG A 101 1.23 -18.03 11.85
C ARG A 101 2.16 -17.24 12.78
N MET A 102 2.40 -15.96 12.47
CA MET A 102 3.20 -15.07 13.33
C MET A 102 2.62 -14.94 14.73
N LYS A 103 1.28 -14.92 14.84
CA LYS A 103 0.56 -14.83 16.13
C LYS A 103 0.36 -16.19 16.82
N GLY A 104 1.05 -17.24 16.37
CA GLY A 104 0.93 -18.59 16.95
C GLY A 104 -0.43 -19.27 16.70
N ARG A 105 -1.21 -18.80 15.72
CA ARG A 105 -2.53 -19.34 15.37
C ARG A 105 -2.41 -20.24 14.13
N ASN A 106 -3.16 -21.35 14.15
CA ASN A 106 -3.32 -22.22 13.00
C ASN A 106 -4.43 -21.70 12.06
N GLY A 107 -4.35 -22.03 10.78
CA GLY A 107 -5.38 -21.69 9.79
C GLY A 107 -5.27 -20.26 9.24
N GLN A 108 -6.41 -19.64 8.95
CA GLN A 108 -6.50 -18.31 8.37
C GLN A 108 -7.74 -17.56 8.91
N PRO A 109 -7.78 -16.22 8.88
CA PRO A 109 -8.95 -15.46 9.30
C PRO A 109 -10.16 -15.73 8.41
N SER A 110 -11.34 -15.68 9.01
CA SER A 110 -12.60 -15.73 8.27
C SER A 110 -12.90 -14.39 7.61
N SER A 111 -13.76 -14.38 6.58
CA SER A 111 -14.22 -13.13 5.97
C SER A 111 -14.92 -12.21 6.98
N ARG A 112 -15.65 -12.78 7.95
CA ARG A 112 -16.27 -12.03 9.05
C ARG A 112 -15.22 -11.36 9.94
N GLU A 113 -14.16 -12.08 10.30
CA GLU A 113 -13.04 -11.52 11.07
C GLU A 113 -12.35 -10.40 10.30
N LEU A 114 -12.18 -10.53 8.98
CA LEU A 114 -11.54 -9.50 8.16
C LEU A 114 -12.42 -8.26 7.91
N LYS A 115 -13.73 -8.33 8.14
CA LYS A 115 -14.62 -7.16 8.10
C LYS A 115 -14.59 -6.34 9.39
N ASP A 116 -14.12 -6.93 10.49
CA ASP A 116 -13.91 -6.18 11.74
C ASP A 116 -12.71 -5.23 11.57
N PRO A 117 -12.89 -3.90 11.71
CA PRO A 117 -11.83 -2.92 11.48
C PRO A 117 -10.58 -3.16 12.34
N VAL A 118 -10.78 -3.52 13.61
CA VAL A 118 -9.68 -3.71 14.58
C VAL A 118 -8.84 -4.92 14.18
N LYS A 119 -9.48 -6.05 13.88
CA LYS A 119 -8.80 -7.25 13.40
C LYS A 119 -8.15 -7.05 12.04
N ASN A 120 -8.80 -6.32 11.14
CA ASN A 120 -8.26 -6.07 9.81
C ASN A 120 -6.97 -5.24 9.86
N ILE A 121 -6.97 -4.14 10.63
CA ILE A 121 -5.80 -3.28 10.83
C ILE A 121 -4.68 -4.05 11.54
N ASP A 122 -5.01 -4.79 12.60
CA ASP A 122 -4.06 -5.64 13.32
C ASP A 122 -3.37 -6.66 12.41
N ILE A 123 -4.13 -7.36 11.54
CA ILE A 123 -3.58 -8.32 10.58
C ILE A 123 -2.75 -7.63 9.49
N GLY A 124 -3.19 -6.47 9.00
CA GLY A 124 -2.45 -5.72 7.98
C GLY A 124 -1.13 -5.17 8.51
N ALA A 125 -1.11 -4.61 9.73
CA ALA A 125 0.10 -4.15 10.39
C ALA A 125 1.06 -5.32 10.70
N ALA A 126 0.54 -6.46 11.16
CA ALA A 126 1.31 -7.70 11.29
C ALA A 126 1.96 -8.11 9.98
N TYR A 127 1.22 -8.06 8.87
CA TYR A 127 1.75 -8.42 7.56
C TYR A 127 2.84 -7.45 7.07
N ILE A 128 2.70 -6.14 7.31
CA ILE A 128 3.76 -5.16 7.02
C ILE A 128 5.04 -5.49 7.81
N ASN A 129 4.92 -5.82 9.10
CA ASN A 129 6.06 -6.24 9.92
C ASN A 129 6.73 -7.51 9.34
N ILE A 130 5.96 -8.52 8.94
CA ILE A 130 6.49 -9.74 8.29
C ILE A 130 7.26 -9.39 7.01
N LEU A 131 6.72 -8.47 6.19
CA LEU A 131 7.42 -8.00 5.00
C LEU A 131 8.76 -7.39 5.36
N GLN A 132 8.78 -6.41 6.27
CA GLN A 132 9.99 -5.66 6.62
C GLN A 132 11.05 -6.51 7.33
N ASN A 133 10.65 -7.29 8.34
CA ASN A 133 11.58 -7.95 9.24
C ASN A 133 11.93 -9.39 8.84
N GLN A 134 11.22 -9.99 7.87
CA GLN A 134 11.50 -11.36 7.43
C GLN A 134 11.72 -11.44 5.92
N GLN A 135 10.76 -10.98 5.14
CA GLN A 135 10.80 -11.18 3.69
C GLN A 135 11.78 -10.24 3.00
N LEU A 136 11.88 -9.00 3.47
CA LEU A 136 12.71 -7.91 2.96
C LEU A 136 13.90 -7.59 3.88
N ALA A 137 14.15 -8.44 4.88
CA ALA A 137 15.24 -8.29 5.82
C ALA A 137 16.58 -8.10 5.08
N GLY A 138 17.33 -7.09 5.50
CA GLY A 138 18.63 -6.71 4.93
C GLY A 138 18.59 -5.54 3.94
N ILE A 139 17.41 -5.01 3.57
CA ILE A 139 17.33 -3.71 2.89
C ILE A 139 17.62 -2.61 3.92
N ASN A 140 18.67 -1.82 3.69
CA ASN A 140 19.21 -0.92 4.72
C ASN A 140 18.58 0.47 4.70
N ASP A 141 18.37 1.04 3.51
CA ASP A 141 17.82 2.39 3.39
C ASP A 141 16.32 2.40 3.76
N PRO A 142 15.88 3.21 4.74
CA PRO A 142 14.49 3.17 5.21
C PRO A 142 13.45 3.55 4.15
N GLN A 143 13.76 4.49 3.27
CA GLN A 143 12.86 4.90 2.19
C GLN A 143 12.73 3.79 1.14
N THR A 144 13.85 3.14 0.81
CA THR A 144 13.91 1.99 -0.09
C THR A 144 13.16 0.80 0.51
N LEU A 145 13.32 0.55 1.82
CA LEU A 145 12.53 -0.47 2.53
C LEU A 145 11.04 -0.15 2.45
N ARG A 146 10.61 1.10 2.68
CA ARG A 146 9.21 1.52 2.51
C ARG A 146 8.71 1.24 1.10
N TYR A 147 9.45 1.61 0.05
CA TYR A 147 9.07 1.32 -1.34
C TYR A 147 8.97 -0.18 -1.62
N ALA A 148 9.95 -0.95 -1.17
CA ALA A 148 9.95 -2.40 -1.29
C ALA A 148 8.76 -3.03 -0.55
N THR A 149 8.41 -2.54 0.64
CA THR A 149 7.25 -2.96 1.41
C THR A 149 5.96 -2.69 0.64
N ILE A 150 5.77 -1.48 0.10
CA ILE A 150 4.57 -1.10 -0.66
C ILE A 150 4.37 -2.02 -1.87
N VAL A 151 5.43 -2.24 -2.67
CA VAL A 151 5.36 -3.14 -3.83
C VAL A 151 5.09 -4.58 -3.41
N SER A 152 5.74 -5.04 -2.34
CA SER A 152 5.58 -6.41 -1.84
C SER A 152 4.22 -6.65 -1.19
N TYR A 153 3.58 -5.62 -0.64
CA TYR A 153 2.25 -5.70 -0.06
C TYR A 153 1.21 -6.07 -1.14
N ALA A 154 1.26 -5.41 -2.30
CA ALA A 154 0.33 -5.66 -3.41
C ALA A 154 0.69 -6.88 -4.26
N ASN A 155 1.99 -7.18 -4.45
CA ASN A 155 2.46 -8.15 -5.45
C ASN A 155 3.26 -9.33 -4.88
N GLY A 156 3.57 -9.31 -3.60
CA GLY A 156 4.37 -10.31 -2.90
C GLY A 156 5.89 -10.06 -3.01
N ALA A 157 6.61 -10.24 -1.89
CA ALA A 157 8.05 -9.96 -1.83
C ALA A 157 8.88 -10.78 -2.83
N GLY A 158 8.52 -12.05 -3.06
CA GLY A 158 9.22 -12.88 -4.05
C GLY A 158 9.10 -12.34 -5.47
N ALA A 159 7.96 -11.74 -5.85
CA ALA A 159 7.79 -11.12 -7.16
C ALA A 159 8.71 -9.91 -7.32
N MET A 160 8.74 -9.07 -6.28
CA MET A 160 9.54 -7.86 -6.23
C MET A 160 11.05 -8.18 -6.28
N LEU A 161 11.53 -9.08 -5.41
CA LEU A 161 12.95 -9.46 -5.34
C LEU A 161 13.45 -10.09 -6.66
N ARG A 162 12.60 -10.87 -7.35
CA ARG A 162 12.95 -11.48 -8.65
C ARG A 162 13.19 -10.47 -9.77
N THR A 163 12.76 -9.22 -9.62
CA THR A 163 13.11 -8.16 -10.58
C THR A 163 14.60 -7.77 -10.49
N PHE A 164 15.28 -8.11 -9.39
CA PHE A 164 16.71 -7.86 -9.17
C PHE A 164 17.55 -9.13 -9.32
N SER A 165 17.09 -10.25 -8.74
CA SER A 165 17.74 -11.56 -8.80
C SER A 165 16.81 -12.69 -8.36
N SER A 166 16.99 -13.90 -8.87
CA SER A 166 16.32 -15.11 -8.35
C SER A 166 16.83 -15.51 -6.96
N ASP A 167 18.08 -15.20 -6.64
CA ASP A 167 18.67 -15.37 -5.31
C ASP A 167 18.35 -14.17 -4.41
N LYS A 168 17.76 -14.42 -3.24
CA LYS A 168 17.33 -13.38 -2.29
C LYS A 168 18.48 -12.50 -1.82
N ARG A 169 19.63 -13.10 -1.47
CA ARG A 169 20.77 -12.36 -0.94
C ARG A 169 21.37 -11.44 -2.00
N LEU A 170 21.52 -11.93 -3.22
CA LEU A 170 21.96 -11.13 -4.36
C LEU A 170 20.95 -10.04 -4.72
N ALA A 171 19.64 -10.31 -4.63
CA ALA A 171 18.61 -9.29 -4.84
C ALA A 171 18.74 -8.16 -3.81
N VAL A 172 18.85 -8.48 -2.52
CA VAL A 172 19.04 -7.50 -1.45
C VAL A 172 20.33 -6.70 -1.64
N ASN A 173 21.45 -7.36 -2.00
CA ASN A 173 22.71 -6.66 -2.26
C ASN A 173 22.59 -5.66 -3.42
N LYS A 174 21.89 -6.02 -4.50
CA LYS A 174 21.61 -5.11 -5.63
C LYS A 174 20.69 -3.97 -5.21
N ILE A 175 19.70 -4.22 -4.37
CA ILE A 175 18.81 -3.16 -3.86
C ILE A 175 19.62 -2.16 -3.03
N ASN A 176 20.50 -2.65 -2.15
CA ASN A 176 21.34 -1.81 -1.30
C ASN A 176 22.41 -1.02 -2.05
N SER A 177 22.68 -1.34 -3.33
CA SER A 177 23.56 -0.54 -4.19
C SER A 177 22.83 0.57 -4.96
N LEU A 178 21.52 0.75 -4.76
CA LEU A 178 20.71 1.77 -5.42
C LEU A 178 20.28 2.85 -4.43
N SER A 179 20.16 4.08 -4.92
CA SER A 179 19.39 5.11 -4.23
C SER A 179 17.88 4.80 -4.24
N PRO A 180 17.08 5.42 -3.35
CA PRO A 180 15.62 5.23 -3.34
C PRO A 180 14.96 5.55 -4.69
N ASN A 181 15.45 6.59 -5.37
CA ASN A 181 14.95 6.98 -6.70
C ASN A 181 15.32 5.96 -7.78
N GLU A 182 16.53 5.40 -7.77
CA GLU A 182 16.90 4.34 -8.70
C GLU A 182 16.10 3.06 -8.47
N PHE A 183 15.86 2.68 -7.20
CA PHE A 183 14.95 1.59 -6.87
C PHE A 183 13.54 1.84 -7.44
N TYR A 184 12.99 3.05 -7.20
CA TYR A 184 11.68 3.44 -7.70
C TYR A 184 11.61 3.32 -9.24
N GLN A 185 12.60 3.86 -9.94
CA GLN A 185 12.69 3.78 -11.40
C GLN A 185 12.87 2.35 -11.91
N HIS A 186 13.62 1.51 -11.19
CA HIS A 186 13.77 0.10 -11.52
C HIS A 186 12.41 -0.61 -11.47
N ILE A 187 11.63 -0.43 -10.39
CA ILE A 187 10.29 -1.01 -10.28
C ILE A 187 9.39 -0.53 -11.42
N GLN A 188 9.45 0.77 -11.77
CA GLN A 188 8.68 1.33 -12.88
C GLN A 188 9.02 0.70 -14.23
N LYS A 189 10.30 0.42 -14.48
CA LYS A 189 10.78 -0.07 -15.79
C LYS A 189 10.78 -1.60 -15.91
N LYS A 190 10.97 -2.33 -14.82
CA LYS A 190 11.33 -3.76 -14.84
C LYS A 190 10.30 -4.67 -14.18
N HIS A 191 9.38 -4.16 -13.36
CA HIS A 191 8.40 -5.03 -12.71
C HIS A 191 7.38 -5.55 -13.75
N PRO A 192 7.17 -6.88 -13.88
CA PRO A 192 6.35 -7.45 -14.95
C PRO A 192 4.85 -7.14 -14.80
N ALA A 193 4.38 -6.92 -13.57
CA ALA A 193 3.01 -6.51 -13.30
C ALA A 193 2.89 -4.98 -13.34
N ALA A 194 2.15 -4.44 -14.32
CA ALA A 194 1.91 -3.00 -14.46
C ALA A 194 1.21 -2.35 -13.23
N GLN A 195 0.53 -3.15 -12.41
CA GLN A 195 -0.09 -2.67 -11.18
C GLN A 195 0.91 -2.31 -10.09
N ALA A 196 2.11 -2.92 -10.08
CA ALA A 196 3.11 -2.69 -9.03
C ALA A 196 3.61 -1.24 -8.98
N PRO A 197 4.13 -0.65 -10.07
CA PRO A 197 4.56 0.75 -10.03
C PRO A 197 3.38 1.71 -9.85
N ARG A 198 2.18 1.38 -10.34
CA ARG A 198 0.97 2.18 -10.10
C ARG A 198 0.60 2.21 -8.62
N TYR A 199 0.66 1.07 -7.95
CA TYR A 199 0.38 0.97 -6.52
C TYR A 199 1.44 1.70 -5.69
N LEU A 200 2.72 1.52 -6.03
CA LEU A 200 3.83 2.26 -5.43
C LEU A 200 3.60 3.78 -5.50
N TRP A 201 3.28 4.30 -6.68
CA TRP A 201 2.98 5.72 -6.87
C TRP A 201 1.80 6.18 -6.00
N LYS A 202 0.68 5.44 -5.99
CA LYS A 202 -0.52 5.81 -5.22
C LYS A 202 -0.24 5.90 -3.72
N VAL A 203 0.39 4.86 -3.16
CA VAL A 203 0.64 4.79 -1.72
C VAL A 203 1.72 5.79 -1.31
N ASP A 204 2.79 5.96 -2.09
CA ASP A 204 3.82 6.97 -1.77
C ASP A 204 3.27 8.40 -1.86
N THR A 205 2.39 8.67 -2.83
CA THR A 205 1.70 9.97 -2.92
C THR A 205 0.83 10.22 -1.68
N ALA A 206 0.02 9.24 -1.27
CA ALA A 206 -0.81 9.34 -0.07
C ALA A 206 0.04 9.50 1.20
N TYR A 207 1.13 8.74 1.31
CA TYR A 207 2.07 8.81 2.43
C TYR A 207 2.67 10.21 2.58
N ARG A 208 3.18 10.78 1.48
CA ARG A 208 3.81 12.10 1.49
C ARG A 208 2.82 13.20 1.87
N ALA A 209 1.60 13.15 1.33
CA ALA A 209 0.54 14.11 1.66
C ALA A 209 0.10 14.06 3.14
N MET A 210 0.39 12.98 3.87
CA MET A 210 0.09 12.83 5.31
C MET A 210 1.30 13.13 6.21
N SER A 211 2.48 13.30 5.62
CA SER A 211 3.74 13.57 6.33
C SER A 211 4.14 15.04 6.32
N GLU A 212 3.45 15.84 5.49
CA GLU A 212 3.56 17.30 5.38
C GLU A 212 2.58 17.98 6.35
#